data_AF-A0A2E7N6E0-F1
#
_entry.id   AF-A0A2E7N6E0-F1
#
_cell.length_a   1.000
_cell.length_b   1.000
_cell.length_c   1.000
_cell.angle_alpha   90.00
_cell.angle_beta   90.00
_cell.angle_gamma   90.00
#
_symmetry.space_group_name_H-M   'P 1'
#
loop_
_entity.id
_entity.type
_entity.pdbx_description
1 polymer ?
#
loop_
_entity_poly.entity_id
_entity_poly.type
_entity_poly.pdbx_seq_one_letter_code
_entity_poly.pdbx_strand_id
1 'polypeptide(L)'
;MLKKPKRLWLGLTVSLLAVLIVACGSSDAASEKYTSANTPVDDDPVQILQPEGVFSVDDVVAAGWKKSKELSPETLPDATGAWYGFFAQRDVEVRQYETHEAVLASGVGPADEATGRGKPAPFAVGGISATRTSYSTYAIVGNLILLCEVKIEDCQPLLDAIE
;
A
#
# COMPACT_ATOMS: atom_id res chain seq x y z
N MET A 1 -72.67 23.82 15.29
CA MET A 1 -73.52 22.73 14.77
C MET A 1 -72.76 21.41 14.90
N LEU A 2 -73.38 20.45 15.59
CA LEU A 2 -72.89 19.08 15.86
C LEU A 2 -73.27 18.14 14.71
N LYS A 3 -72.38 17.18 14.35
CA LYS A 3 -72.63 15.71 14.34
C LYS A 3 -71.47 14.92 13.70
N LYS A 4 -70.55 14.47 14.57
CA LYS A 4 -70.15 13.08 14.92
C LYS A 4 -70.06 11.94 13.86
N PRO A 5 -69.28 10.87 14.19
CA PRO A 5 -68.33 10.18 13.32
C PRO A 5 -68.69 8.70 13.10
N LYS A 6 -67.78 7.92 12.49
CA LYS A 6 -67.40 6.50 12.77
C LYS A 6 -66.61 6.01 11.55
N ARG A 7 -65.42 5.43 11.70
CA ARG A 7 -65.14 3.99 11.92
C ARG A 7 -63.65 3.93 12.29
N LEU A 8 -63.22 3.58 13.50
CA LEU A 8 -63.13 2.23 14.08
C LEU A 8 -62.99 1.11 13.05
N TRP A 9 -61.75 0.71 12.75
CA TRP A 9 -61.35 -0.66 13.08
C TRP A 9 -59.84 -0.82 13.30
N LEU A 10 -59.56 -1.54 14.36
CA LEU A 10 -58.27 -1.89 14.94
C LEU A 10 -57.76 -3.12 14.18
N GLY A 11 -56.52 -3.09 13.71
CA GLY A 11 -55.89 -4.23 13.04
C GLY A 11 -54.41 -4.29 13.34
N LEU A 12 -54.06 -4.68 14.56
CA LEU A 12 -52.72 -5.10 14.95
C LEU A 12 -52.48 -6.50 14.35
N THR A 13 -51.73 -6.60 13.26
CA THR A 13 -51.19 -7.88 12.79
C THR A 13 -49.68 -7.85 12.88
N VAL A 14 -49.15 -8.35 14.00
CA VAL A 14 -47.78 -8.81 14.14
C VAL A 14 -47.65 -10.06 13.27
N SER A 15 -46.83 -10.00 12.21
CA SER A 15 -46.40 -11.20 11.49
C SER A 15 -44.87 -11.24 11.51
N LEU A 16 -44.38 -12.09 12.41
CA LEU A 16 -43.01 -12.55 12.49
C LEU A 16 -42.80 -13.57 11.36
N LEU A 17 -41.92 -13.28 10.41
CA LEU A 17 -41.27 -14.33 9.62
C LEU A 17 -39.83 -13.93 9.31
N ALA A 18 -38.93 -14.79 9.72
CA ALA A 18 -37.49 -14.59 9.70
C ALA A 18 -36.82 -15.29 8.51
N VAL A 19 -35.59 -14.84 8.26
CA VAL A 19 -34.44 -15.56 7.68
C VAL A 19 -34.17 -15.42 6.17
N LEU A 20 -33.14 -14.59 5.92
CA LEU A 20 -31.94 -14.75 5.08
C LEU A 20 -32.07 -15.30 3.66
N ILE A 21 -31.70 -14.43 2.70
CA ILE A 21 -30.94 -14.84 1.51
C ILE A 21 -29.74 -13.92 1.30
N VAL A 22 -28.70 -14.55 0.79
CA VAL A 22 -27.31 -14.11 0.64
C VAL A 22 -27.17 -13.11 -0.49
N ALA A 23 -26.39 -12.05 -0.29
CA ALA A 23 -25.73 -11.31 -1.36
C ALA A 23 -24.29 -11.00 -0.95
N CYS A 24 -23.45 -12.04 -1.01
CA CYS A 24 -22.01 -11.89 -1.07
C CYS A 24 -21.69 -11.41 -2.49
N GLY A 25 -21.33 -10.13 -2.63
CA GLY A 25 -20.78 -9.59 -3.86
C GLY A 25 -19.33 -10.03 -3.96
N SER A 26 -19.08 -11.13 -4.68
CA SER A 26 -17.74 -11.49 -5.16
C SER A 26 -17.42 -10.57 -6.34
N SER A 27 -16.64 -9.54 -6.10
CA SER A 27 -15.78 -9.01 -7.15
C SER A 27 -14.42 -9.66 -6.93
N ASP A 28 -14.22 -10.80 -7.59
CA ASP A 28 -12.91 -11.39 -7.86
C ASP A 28 -12.10 -10.40 -8.69
N ALA A 29 -11.46 -9.45 -8.01
CA ALA A 29 -10.22 -8.89 -8.53
C ALA A 29 -9.17 -9.98 -8.33
N ALA A 30 -8.72 -10.57 -9.44
CA ALA A 30 -7.56 -11.43 -9.46
C ALA A 30 -6.39 -10.64 -8.87
N SER A 31 -6.19 -10.83 -7.57
CA SER A 31 -4.97 -10.47 -6.88
C SER A 31 -4.04 -11.61 -7.21
N GLU A 32 -3.19 -11.39 -8.21
CA GLU A 32 -2.05 -12.24 -8.50
C GLU A 32 -1.19 -12.27 -7.22
N LYS A 33 -1.45 -13.29 -6.41
CA LYS A 33 -0.71 -13.56 -5.19
C LYS A 33 0.67 -14.02 -5.60
N TYR A 34 1.61 -13.07 -5.68
CA TYR A 34 3.04 -13.35 -5.76
C TYR A 34 3.41 -14.20 -4.54
N THR A 35 3.40 -15.52 -4.75
CA THR A 35 3.75 -16.49 -3.73
C THR A 35 5.25 -16.65 -3.80
N SER A 36 5.97 -15.83 -3.03
CA SER A 36 7.39 -16.08 -2.76
C SER A 36 7.48 -17.37 -1.94
N ALA A 37 8.08 -18.39 -2.53
CA ALA A 37 8.33 -19.66 -1.86
C ALA A 37 9.46 -19.49 -0.83
N ASN A 38 9.11 -19.34 0.45
CA ASN A 38 9.69 -20.08 1.59
C ASN A 38 9.26 -19.49 2.93
N THR A 39 8.63 -20.34 3.76
CA THR A 39 8.30 -20.13 5.19
C THR A 39 7.24 -19.04 5.44
N PRO A 40 6.17 -19.30 6.23
CA PRO A 40 5.23 -18.25 6.61
C PRO A 40 5.93 -17.34 7.63
N VAL A 41 6.60 -16.30 7.14
CA VAL A 41 6.80 -15.07 7.89
C VAL A 41 5.53 -14.27 7.65
N ASP A 42 4.83 -13.90 8.73
CA ASP A 42 3.57 -13.14 8.70
C ASP A 42 3.89 -11.67 8.36
N ASP A 43 4.40 -11.45 7.14
CA ASP A 43 4.62 -10.12 6.60
C ASP A 43 3.31 -9.64 5.95
N ASP A 44 2.88 -8.43 6.29
CA ASP A 44 1.74 -7.79 5.63
C ASP A 44 2.00 -7.70 4.12
N PRO A 45 0.98 -7.97 3.28
CA PRO A 45 1.13 -7.93 1.83
C PRO A 45 1.60 -6.55 1.37
N VAL A 46 2.47 -6.53 0.35
CA VAL A 46 2.94 -5.29 -0.25
C VAL A 46 1.76 -4.52 -0.81
N GLN A 47 1.61 -3.24 -0.44
CA GLN A 47 0.61 -2.37 -1.02
C GLN A 47 1.03 -1.99 -2.44
N ILE A 48 0.17 -2.25 -3.41
CA ILE A 48 0.35 -1.89 -4.82
C ILE A 48 -0.77 -0.91 -5.19
N LEU A 49 -0.39 0.27 -5.66
CA LEU A 49 -1.29 1.35 -6.05
C LEU A 49 -1.02 1.71 -7.51
N GLN A 50 -2.08 2.09 -8.24
CA GLN A 50 -1.99 2.65 -9.59
C GLN A 50 -1.08 1.83 -10.54
N PRO A 51 -1.33 0.52 -10.75
CA PRO A 51 -0.41 -0.35 -11.51
C PRO A 51 -0.19 0.08 -12.97
N GLU A 52 -1.14 0.83 -13.55
CA GLU A 52 -1.02 1.40 -14.90
C GLU A 52 -0.30 2.76 -14.92
N GLY A 53 0.07 3.29 -13.75
CA GLY A 53 0.68 4.60 -13.58
C GLY A 53 2.17 4.60 -13.91
N VAL A 54 2.61 5.65 -14.61
CA VAL A 54 4.03 5.91 -14.89
C VAL A 54 4.36 7.30 -14.38
N PHE A 55 5.03 7.33 -13.23
CA PHE A 55 5.37 8.52 -12.48
C PHE A 55 6.88 8.78 -12.51
N SER A 56 7.21 10.04 -12.24
CA SER A 56 8.55 10.56 -12.07
C SER A 56 8.81 10.93 -10.62
N VAL A 57 10.09 11.12 -10.28
CA VAL A 57 10.45 11.68 -8.96
C VAL A 57 9.82 13.06 -8.73
N ASP A 58 9.57 13.84 -9.79
CA ASP A 58 8.96 15.16 -9.68
C ASP A 58 7.48 15.08 -9.28
N ASP A 59 6.77 14.02 -9.65
CA ASP A 59 5.39 13.77 -9.22
C ASP A 59 5.35 13.45 -7.72
N VAL A 60 6.35 12.72 -7.21
CA VAL A 60 6.51 12.50 -5.76
C VAL A 60 6.85 13.79 -5.02
N VAL A 61 7.67 14.67 -5.62
CA VAL A 61 7.94 16.02 -5.07
C VAL A 61 6.66 16.87 -5.05
N ALA A 62 5.85 16.81 -6.10
CA ALA A 62 4.56 17.50 -6.16
C ALA A 62 3.58 16.98 -5.10
N ALA A 63 3.63 15.68 -4.78
CA ALA A 63 2.89 15.04 -3.69
C ALA A 63 3.36 15.45 -2.27
N GLY A 64 4.41 16.27 -2.17
CA GLY A 64 4.87 16.88 -0.92
C GLY A 64 6.12 16.21 -0.30
N TRP A 65 6.71 15.22 -0.97
CA TRP A 65 8.01 14.68 -0.57
C TRP A 65 9.14 15.67 -0.88
N LYS A 66 10.08 15.78 0.06
CA LYS A 66 11.22 16.70 -0.06
C LYS A 66 12.46 15.93 -0.45
N LYS A 67 12.80 16.00 -1.74
CA LYS A 67 14.06 15.45 -2.27
C LYS A 67 15.26 16.03 -1.52
N SER A 68 16.10 15.16 -0.96
CA SER A 68 17.31 15.56 -0.24
C SER A 68 18.58 15.19 -0.98
N LYS A 69 18.70 13.93 -1.42
CA LYS A 69 19.91 13.41 -2.03
C LYS A 69 19.60 12.38 -3.12
N GLU A 70 20.32 12.49 -4.23
CA GLU A 70 20.38 11.43 -5.24
C GLU A 70 21.32 10.31 -4.80
N LEU A 71 20.83 9.08 -4.92
CA LEU A 71 21.54 7.85 -4.58
C LEU A 71 21.99 7.16 -5.86
N SER A 72 23.04 6.35 -5.76
CA SER A 72 23.48 5.53 -6.89
C SER A 72 22.53 4.34 -7.07
N PRO A 73 21.98 4.10 -8.27
CA PRO A 73 21.16 2.91 -8.55
C PRO A 73 21.99 1.69 -8.96
N GLU A 74 23.32 1.72 -8.90
CA GLU A 74 24.19 0.64 -9.41
C GLU A 74 23.91 -0.75 -8.81
N THR A 75 23.36 -0.81 -7.59
CA THR A 75 22.98 -2.05 -6.91
C THR A 75 21.49 -2.37 -7.04
N LEU A 76 20.73 -1.60 -7.81
CA LEU A 76 19.29 -1.72 -8.03
C LEU A 76 19.06 -2.09 -9.50
N PRO A 77 18.83 -3.38 -9.83
CA PRO A 77 18.64 -3.81 -11.21
C PRO A 77 17.44 -3.09 -11.85
N ASP A 78 17.61 -2.63 -13.08
CA ASP A 78 16.62 -1.89 -13.90
C ASP A 78 16.06 -0.59 -13.30
N ALA A 79 16.57 -0.14 -12.15
CA ALA A 79 16.21 1.15 -11.59
C ALA A 79 16.81 2.27 -12.45
N THR A 80 15.96 3.21 -12.87
CA THR A 80 16.35 4.40 -13.62
C THR A 80 16.80 5.54 -12.70
N GLY A 81 16.50 5.44 -11.40
CA GLY A 81 17.02 6.34 -10.38
C GLY A 81 16.61 5.95 -8.97
N ALA A 82 17.33 6.50 -7.99
CA ALA A 82 17.03 6.33 -6.57
C ALA A 82 17.34 7.62 -5.82
N TRP A 83 16.47 8.02 -4.89
CA TRP A 83 16.64 9.25 -4.14
C TRP A 83 16.19 9.11 -2.69
N TYR A 84 16.96 9.70 -1.80
CA TYR A 84 16.62 9.90 -0.40
C TYR A 84 15.95 11.25 -0.19
N GLY A 85 14.93 11.28 0.67
CA GLY A 85 14.24 12.48 1.06
C GLY A 85 13.32 12.26 2.24
N PHE A 86 12.42 13.21 2.45
CA PHE A 86 11.60 13.25 3.65
C PHE A 86 10.15 13.55 3.34
N PHE A 87 9.25 12.89 4.06
CA PHE A 87 7.83 13.22 4.10
C PHE A 87 7.32 13.12 5.53
N ALA A 88 6.52 14.09 5.99
CA ALA A 88 5.94 14.10 7.33
C ALA A 88 6.93 13.77 8.49
N GLN A 89 8.15 14.33 8.44
CA GLN A 89 9.23 14.09 9.42
C GLN A 89 9.76 12.65 9.45
N ARG A 90 9.51 11.86 8.41
CA ARG A 90 10.03 10.51 8.19
C ARG A 90 10.92 10.45 6.97
N ASP A 91 11.86 9.52 7.02
CA ASP A 91 12.71 9.18 5.89
C ASP A 91 11.91 8.38 4.85
N VAL A 92 12.03 8.78 3.58
CA VAL A 92 11.43 8.07 2.45
C VAL A 92 12.44 8.01 1.31
N GLU A 93 12.73 6.80 0.83
CA GLU A 93 13.48 6.58 -0.39
C GLU A 93 12.55 6.22 -1.54
N VAL A 94 12.75 6.90 -2.67
CA VAL A 94 12.03 6.66 -3.92
C VAL A 94 12.98 5.96 -4.86
N ARG A 95 12.58 4.79 -5.36
CA ARG A 95 13.25 4.06 -6.45
C ARG A 95 12.34 4.09 -7.66
N GLN A 96 12.85 4.58 -8.78
CA GLN A 96 12.10 4.67 -10.03
C GLN A 96 12.56 3.60 -11.01
N TYR A 97 11.60 3.02 -11.71
CA TYR A 97 11.80 2.06 -12.78
C TYR A 97 11.11 2.57 -14.05
N GLU A 98 11.36 1.93 -15.19
CA GLU A 98 10.71 2.30 -16.44
C GLU A 98 9.21 1.96 -16.45
N THR A 99 8.83 0.78 -15.89
CA THR A 99 7.44 0.31 -15.86
C THR A 99 7.10 -0.38 -14.54
N HIS A 100 5.81 -0.62 -14.32
CA HIS A 100 5.32 -1.41 -13.20
C HIS A 100 5.82 -2.87 -13.24
N GLU A 101 5.91 -3.48 -14.42
CA GLU A 101 6.45 -4.84 -14.57
C GLU A 101 7.92 -4.91 -14.18
N ALA A 102 8.71 -3.86 -14.48
CA ALA A 102 10.08 -3.78 -14.03
C ALA A 102 10.16 -3.71 -12.50
N VAL A 103 9.28 -2.94 -11.84
CA VAL A 103 9.18 -2.92 -10.37
C VAL A 103 8.98 -4.34 -9.81
N LEU A 104 8.02 -5.08 -10.37
CA LEU A 104 7.69 -6.43 -9.89
C LEU A 104 8.80 -7.44 -10.18
N ALA A 105 9.44 -7.34 -11.35
CA ALA A 105 10.45 -8.29 -11.79
C ALA A 105 11.81 -8.10 -11.11
N SER A 106 12.25 -6.86 -10.92
CA SER A 106 13.61 -6.54 -10.47
C SER A 106 13.66 -5.67 -9.22
N GLY A 107 12.61 -4.91 -8.91
CA GLY A 107 12.62 -3.99 -7.77
C GLY A 107 12.19 -4.56 -6.42
N VAL A 108 11.29 -5.56 -6.42
CA VAL A 108 10.75 -6.18 -5.18
C VAL A 108 11.85 -6.82 -4.34
N GLY A 109 12.73 -7.62 -4.93
CA GLY A 109 13.81 -8.29 -4.18
C GLY A 109 14.72 -7.32 -3.41
N PRO A 110 15.32 -6.30 -4.07
CA PRO A 110 16.09 -5.27 -3.40
C PRO A 110 15.29 -4.45 -2.36
N ALA A 111 13.97 -4.32 -2.52
CA ALA A 111 13.12 -3.64 -1.53
C ALA A 111 12.88 -4.53 -0.30
N ASP A 112 12.67 -5.83 -0.49
CA ASP A 112 12.58 -6.81 0.60
C ASP A 112 13.90 -6.86 1.39
N GLU A 113 15.04 -6.89 0.71
CA GLU A 113 16.35 -6.85 1.36
C GLU A 113 16.58 -5.58 2.17
N ALA A 114 16.18 -4.42 1.62
CA ALA A 114 16.34 -3.13 2.28
C ALA A 114 15.45 -2.97 3.52
N THR A 115 14.29 -3.63 3.53
CA THR A 115 13.32 -3.56 4.63
C THR A 115 13.41 -4.72 5.62
N GLY A 116 14.13 -5.79 5.26
CA GLY A 116 14.20 -7.02 6.06
C GLY A 116 12.96 -7.92 5.90
N ARG A 117 12.03 -7.59 4.99
CA ARG A 117 10.86 -8.42 4.68
C ARG A 117 11.28 -9.82 4.24
N GLY A 118 10.53 -10.84 4.65
CA GLY A 118 10.80 -12.25 4.38
C GLY A 118 11.92 -12.86 5.22
N LYS A 119 12.55 -12.10 6.13
CA LYS A 119 13.61 -12.60 7.01
C LYS A 119 13.06 -12.91 8.42
N PRO A 120 13.49 -14.01 9.07
CA PRO A 120 13.11 -14.28 10.45
C PRO A 120 13.76 -13.27 11.40
N ALA A 121 13.10 -12.97 12.52
CA ALA A 121 13.68 -12.18 13.60
C ALA A 121 15.01 -12.84 14.10
N PRO A 122 16.05 -12.04 14.42
CA PRO A 122 16.11 -10.58 14.50
C PRO A 122 16.48 -9.90 13.16
N PHE A 123 16.59 -10.65 12.06
CA PHE A 123 16.99 -10.16 10.74
C PHE A 123 15.84 -9.53 9.95
N ALA A 124 14.62 -9.56 10.51
CA ALA A 124 13.38 -8.96 9.99
C ALA A 124 13.37 -7.41 10.02
N VAL A 125 14.46 -6.78 10.46
CA VAL A 125 14.62 -5.33 10.48
C VAL A 125 15.63 -4.96 9.40
N GLY A 126 15.25 -4.09 8.48
CA GLY A 126 16.13 -3.54 7.46
C GLY A 126 17.46 -3.03 8.04
N GLY A 127 18.56 -3.72 7.69
CA GLY A 127 19.94 -3.31 7.91
C GLY A 127 20.67 -3.86 9.15
N ILE A 128 21.58 -4.82 8.91
CA ILE A 128 22.84 -5.01 9.67
C ILE A 128 23.97 -4.26 8.93
N SER A 129 23.97 -2.93 9.02
CA SER A 129 25.11 -2.08 8.60
C SER A 129 25.13 -0.75 9.37
N ALA A 130 26.31 -0.24 9.70
CA ALA A 130 26.56 0.81 10.70
C ALA A 130 26.20 2.25 10.29
N THR A 131 25.37 2.45 9.26
CA THR A 131 25.04 3.76 8.66
C THR A 131 23.52 3.99 8.53
N ARG A 132 22.73 3.45 9.46
CA ARG A 132 21.26 3.38 9.50
C ARG A 132 20.50 4.58 8.89
N THR A 133 19.90 4.32 7.74
CA THR A 133 18.49 4.67 7.50
C THR A 133 17.77 3.33 7.36
N SER A 134 17.11 2.85 8.43
CA SER A 134 16.40 1.56 8.37
C SER A 134 14.99 1.83 7.90
N TYR A 135 14.67 1.47 6.66
CA TYR A 135 13.28 1.34 6.22
C TYR A 135 12.74 0.02 6.75
N SER A 136 11.47 -0.01 7.13
CA SER A 136 10.82 -1.21 7.67
C SER A 136 9.75 -1.78 6.74
N THR A 137 9.29 -0.98 5.77
CA THR A 137 8.23 -1.35 4.85
C THR A 137 8.32 -0.52 3.57
N TYR A 138 7.59 -0.92 2.54
CA TYR A 138 7.50 -0.20 1.29
C TYR A 138 6.14 -0.45 0.62
N ALA A 139 5.78 0.47 -0.28
CA ALA A 139 4.69 0.33 -1.24
C ALA A 139 5.19 0.53 -2.66
N ILE A 140 4.38 0.03 -3.61
CA ILE A 140 4.56 0.23 -5.04
C ILE A 140 3.47 1.19 -5.52
N VAL A 141 3.87 2.22 -6.26
CA VAL A 141 2.95 3.17 -6.91
C VAL A 141 3.34 3.25 -8.39
N GLY A 142 2.59 2.56 -9.25
CA GLY A 142 2.94 2.42 -10.66
C GLY A 142 4.34 1.84 -10.86
N ASN A 143 5.21 2.59 -11.52
CA ASN A 143 6.63 2.29 -11.75
C ASN A 143 7.58 2.73 -10.60
N LEU A 144 7.05 3.12 -9.43
CA LEU A 144 7.83 3.55 -8.28
C LEU A 144 7.77 2.53 -7.14
N ILE A 145 8.88 2.41 -6.39
CA ILE A 145 8.90 1.84 -5.05
C ILE A 145 9.22 2.95 -4.05
N LEU A 146 8.40 3.09 -3.01
CA LEU A 146 8.62 4.02 -1.90
C LEU A 146 8.91 3.24 -0.62
N LEU A 147 10.15 3.34 -0.13
CA LEU A 147 10.60 2.75 1.12
C LEU A 147 10.32 3.71 2.28
N CYS A 148 9.64 3.22 3.31
CA CYS A 148 9.16 3.99 4.45
C CYS A 148 9.91 3.62 5.73
N GLU A 149 10.30 4.63 6.51
CA GLU A 149 11.16 4.44 7.69
C GLU A 149 10.57 3.49 8.74
N VAL A 150 9.30 3.69 9.13
CA VAL A 150 8.74 3.04 10.33
C VAL A 150 7.50 2.20 10.04
N LYS A 151 6.47 2.76 9.42
CA LYS A 151 5.24 2.05 9.07
C LYS A 151 4.63 2.65 7.81
N ILE A 152 3.76 1.89 7.14
CA ILE A 152 3.19 2.31 5.87
C ILE A 152 2.15 3.41 6.06
N GLU A 153 1.48 3.44 7.22
CA GLU A 153 0.45 4.45 7.53
C GLU A 153 1.02 5.87 7.60
N ASP A 154 2.27 6.02 8.03
CA ASP A 154 2.96 7.32 8.05
C ASP A 154 3.24 7.84 6.62
N CYS A 155 3.33 6.93 5.64
CA CYS A 155 3.52 7.23 4.22
C CYS A 155 2.22 7.33 3.42
N GLN A 156 1.10 6.81 3.92
CA GLN A 156 -0.16 6.73 3.16
C GLN A 156 -0.58 8.07 2.53
N PRO A 157 -0.50 9.23 3.22
CA PRO A 157 -0.87 10.51 2.60
C PRO A 157 0.04 10.92 1.44
N LEU A 158 1.29 10.47 1.40
CA LEU A 158 2.18 10.67 0.26
C LEU A 158 1.79 9.75 -0.90
N LEU A 159 1.57 8.46 -0.60
CA LEU A 159 1.23 7.44 -1.60
C LEU A 159 -0.06 7.79 -2.35
N ASP A 160 -1.07 8.29 -1.62
CA ASP A 160 -2.36 8.70 -2.19
C ASP A 160 -2.29 9.99 -3.00
N ALA A 161 -1.23 10.79 -2.84
CA ALA A 161 -1.08 12.11 -3.46
C ALA A 161 -0.21 12.11 -4.73
N ILE A 162 0.36 10.97 -5.13
CA ILE A 162 1.10 10.82 -6.39
C ILE A 162 0.09 10.65 -7.53
N GLU A 163 0.17 11.54 -8.53
CA GLU A 163 -0.71 11.60 -9.71
C GLU A 163 0.05 12.00 -10.97
#